data_AF-A0AA96PJ99-F1
#
_entry.id   AF-A0AA96PJ99-F1
#
_cell.length_a   1.000
_cell.length_b   1.000
_cell.length_c   1.000
_cell.angle_alpha   90.00
_cell.angle_beta   90.00
_cell.angle_gamma   90.00
#
_symmetry.space_group_name_H-M   'P 1'
#
loop_
_entity.id
_entity.type
_entity.pdbx_description
1 polymer ?
#
loop_
_entity_poly.entity_id
_entity_poly.type
_entity_poly.pdbx_seq_one_letter_code
_entity_poly.pdbx_strand_id
1 'polypeptide(L)' 'MKIEKIYVNIVKLGCMLQELKNRQVKAWYAHGYDINPVGTIQRKVYL' A
#
# COMPACT_ATOMS: atom_id res chain seq x y z
N MET A 1 -23.15 -13.80 15.63
CA MET A 1 -23.38 -12.37 15.95
C MET A 1 -22.15 -11.56 16.40
N LYS A 2 -21.34 -11.97 17.41
CA LYS A 2 -20.12 -11.22 17.82
C LYS A 2 -18.92 -11.43 16.88
N ILE A 3 -18.69 -12.67 16.43
CA ILE A 3 -17.55 -13.04 15.57
C ILE A 3 -17.67 -12.40 14.18
N GLU A 4 -18.87 -12.39 13.60
CA GLU A 4 -19.12 -11.79 12.28
C GLU A 4 -18.83 -10.28 12.28
N LYS A 5 -19.17 -9.56 13.36
CA LYS A 5 -18.83 -8.14 13.51
C LYS A 5 -17.32 -7.90 13.56
N ILE A 6 -16.58 -8.78 14.24
CA ILE A 6 -15.10 -8.71 14.28
C ILE A 6 -14.54 -8.92 12.87
N TYR A 7 -15.04 -9.93 12.15
CA TYR A 7 -14.59 -10.24 10.80
C TYR A 7 -14.84 -9.07 9.83
N VAL A 8 -16.05 -8.49 9.84
CA VAL A 8 -16.39 -7.32 9.01
C VAL A 8 -15.49 -6.12 9.33
N ASN A 9 -15.16 -5.89 10.60
CA ASN A 9 -14.26 -4.79 10.99
C ASN A 9 -12.82 -5.03 10.52
N ILE A 10 -12.31 -6.26 10.59
CA ILE A 10 -10.98 -6.62 10.08
C ILE A 10 -10.92 -6.42 8.56
N VAL A 11 -11.96 -6.84 7.82
CA VAL A 11 -12.04 -6.63 6.37
C VAL A 11 -12.01 -5.14 6.02
N LYS A 12 -12.78 -4.31 6.73
CA LYS A 12 -12.78 -2.85 6.55
C LYS A 12 -11.41 -2.24 6.83
N LEU A 13 -10.75 -2.65 7.92
CA LEU A 13 -9.41 -2.20 8.25
C LEU A 13 -8.40 -2.59 7.16
N GLY A 14 -8.47 -3.82 6.67
CA GLY A 14 -7.63 -4.30 5.56
C GLY A 14 -7.79 -3.46 4.29
N CYS A 15 -9.03 -3.08 3.96
CA CYS A 15 -9.32 -2.21 2.83
C CYS A 15 -8.68 -0.82 2.99
N MET A 16 -8.86 -0.19 4.16
CA MET A 16 -8.27 1.13 4.46
C MET A 16 -6.74 1.09 4.41
N LEU A 17 -6.11 0.05 4.97
CA LEU A 17 -4.66 -0.13 4.93
C LEU A 17 -4.14 -0.29 3.50
N GLN A 18 -4.88 -1.02 2.65
CA GLN A 18 -4.53 -1.20 1.25
C GLN A 18 -4.63 0.10 0.45
N GLU A 19 -5.66 0.93 0.70
CA GLU A 19 -5.78 2.26 0.10
C GLU A 19 -4.62 3.17 0.49
N LEU A 20 -4.23 3.18 1.77
CA LEU A 20 -3.09 3.96 2.26
C LEU A 20 -1.79 3.54 1.59
N LYS A 21 -1.53 2.22 1.50
CA LYS A 21 -0.37 1.68 0.79
C LYS A 21 -0.36 2.13 -0.68
N ASN A 22 -1.50 2.05 -1.37
CA ASN A 22 -1.60 2.46 -2.77
C ASN A 22 -1.31 3.96 -2.96
N ARG A 23 -1.76 4.82 -2.04
CA ARG A 23 -1.43 6.25 -2.05
C ARG A 23 0.06 6.51 -1.84
N GLN A 24 0.67 5.81 -0.88
CA GLN A 24 2.11 5.91 -0.62
C GLN A 24 2.95 5.49 -1.84
N VAL A 25 2.59 4.36 -2.46
CA VAL A 25 3.26 3.86 -3.66
C VAL A 25 3.12 4.85 -4.83
N LYS A 26 1.93 5.41 -5.06
CA LYS A 26 1.73 6.46 -6.07
C LYS A 26 2.59 7.70 -5.81
N ALA A 27 2.72 8.13 -4.55
CA ALA A 27 3.58 9.25 -4.20
C ALA A 27 5.06 8.97 -4.50
N TRP A 28 5.55 7.76 -4.17
CA TRP A 28 6.91 7.35 -4.53
C TRP A 28 7.16 7.40 -6.03
N TYR A 29 6.23 6.89 -6.85
CA TYR A 29 6.32 6.98 -8.30
C TYR A 29 6.37 8.43 -8.81
N ALA A 30 5.55 9.32 -8.24
CA ALA A 30 5.56 10.75 -8.58
C ALA A 30 6.90 11.44 -8.23
N HIS A 31 7.58 10.98 -7.18
CA HIS A 31 8.90 11.46 -6.78
C HIS A 31 10.07 10.77 -7.51
N GLY A 32 9.79 9.94 -8.52
CA GLY A 32 10.81 9.25 -9.31
C GLY A 32 11.42 8.04 -8.60
N TYR A 33 10.74 7.46 -7.62
CA TYR A 33 11.11 6.16 -7.05
C TYR A 33 10.35 5.03 -7.73
N ASP A 34 10.96 3.87 -7.82
CA ASP A 34 10.38 2.62 -8.31
C ASP A 34 10.48 1.54 -7.23
N ILE A 35 9.57 0.57 -7.26
CA ILE A 35 9.58 -0.58 -6.35
C ILE A 35 9.97 -1.79 -7.17
N ASN A 36 11.11 -2.39 -6.87
CA ASN A 36 11.55 -3.58 -7.59
C ASN A 36 10.76 -4.83 -7.16
N PRO A 37 10.85 -5.94 -7.92
CA PRO A 37 10.07 -7.16 -7.64
C PRO A 37 10.34 -7.80 -6.27
N VAL A 38 11.49 -7.50 -5.66
CA VAL A 38 11.86 -7.94 -4.30
C VAL A 38 11.36 -6.99 -3.20
N GLY A 39 10.61 -5.95 -3.56
CA GLY A 39 9.92 -5.05 -2.63
C GLY A 39 10.75 -3.89 -2.09
N THR A 40 11.94 -3.64 -2.64
CA THR A 40 12.78 -2.50 -2.24
C THR A 40 12.49 -1.26 -3.08
N ILE A 41 12.55 -0.09 -2.45
CA ILE A 41 12.32 1.20 -3.09
C ILE A 41 13.67 1.72 -3.62
N GLN A 42 13.73 2.03 -4.91
CA GLN A 42 14.94 2.52 -5.58
C GLN A 42 14.62 3.81 -6.31
N ARG A 43 15.53 4.79 -6.29
CA ARG A 43 15.34 6.05 -7.04
C ARG A 43 15.71 5.82 -8.50
N LYS A 44 14.81 6.16 -9.44
CA LYS A 44 15.16 6.25 -10.86
C LYS A 44 16.04 7.47 -11.07
N VAL A 45 17.33 7.23 -11.26
CA VAL A 45 18.25 8.23 -11.78
C VAL A 45 18.17 8.13 -13.30
N TYR A 46 17.52 9.07 -13.96
CA TYR A 46 17.62 9.22 -15.41
C TYR A 46 19.04 9.75 -15.70
N LEU A 47 19.91 8.90 -16.23
CA LEU A 47 21.16 9.28 -16.89
C LEU A 47 20.86 9.66 -18.34
#